data_AF-A0A376U447-F1
#
_entry.id   AF-A0A376U447-F1
#
_cell.length_a   1.000
_cell.length_b   1.000
_cell.length_c   1.000
_cell.angle_alpha   90.00
_cell.angle_beta   90.00
_cell.angle_gamma   90.00
#
_symmetry.space_group_name_H-M   'P 1'
#
loop_
_entity.id
_entity.type
_entity.pdbx_description
1 polymer ?
#
loop_
_entity_poly.entity_id
_entity_poly.type
_entity_poly.pdbx_seq_one_letter_code
_entity_poly.pdbx_strand_id
1 'polypeptide(L)'
;MTMFQYYKRSRHFVFSAFIAFVFVLLCQNTAFARASSNGDLPTKADLQAQLDSLNKQKDLSAQDKLVQQDLTDTLATLDKIDRIKEETVQLRQKVAEAPEKMRQATAALTALSDVDNDEETRKILSTLSLRQLETRVAQALDDLQNAQNDLASYNSQLVSLQTQPERVQNAMYNASQQLQQIRSRLDGTDVGETALRPSQKVLMQAQQALLNAEIDQQRKSLEGNTVLQDTLQKQRDYVTANSARLEHQLQLLQEAVNSKRLTLTEKTAQEAVSPDEAARIQANPLVKQELEINQQLSQRLITATENGNQLMQQNIKVKNWLERALQSERNIKEQIAVLKGSLLLSRILYQQQQTLPSADELENMTNRIADLRLEQFEVNQQRDALFQSDAFRQQTGRRSHQRSQQRSSRCVIASG
;
A
#
# COMPACT_ATOMS: atom_id res chain seq x y z
N MET A 1 -50.79 56.99 38.59
CA MET A 1 -50.77 55.63 38.01
C MET A 1 -51.14 55.68 36.52
N THR A 2 -50.30 56.31 35.67
CA THR A 2 -50.54 56.42 34.21
C THR A 2 -49.24 56.62 33.40
N MET A 3 -48.14 57.09 33.99
CA MET A 3 -46.85 57.27 33.29
C MET A 3 -46.05 55.97 33.09
N PHE A 4 -46.22 54.95 33.94
CA PHE A 4 -45.44 53.71 33.85
C PHE A 4 -45.93 52.73 32.76
N GLN A 5 -47.17 52.90 32.28
CA GLN A 5 -47.72 52.07 31.20
C GLN A 5 -47.28 52.54 29.80
N TYR A 6 -47.07 53.85 29.59
CA TYR A 6 -46.58 54.37 28.32
C TYR A 6 -45.13 53.95 28.05
N TYR A 7 -44.28 53.93 29.09
CA TYR A 7 -42.89 53.51 28.94
C TYR A 7 -42.76 52.02 28.58
N LYS A 8 -43.61 51.16 29.18
CA LYS A 8 -43.65 49.73 28.87
C LYS A 8 -44.16 49.47 27.45
N ARG A 9 -45.22 50.16 27.02
CA ARG A 9 -45.81 50.03 25.67
C ARG A 9 -44.88 50.55 24.56
N SER A 10 -44.14 51.63 24.84
CA SER A 10 -43.10 52.16 23.95
C SER A 10 -41.91 51.19 23.82
N ARG A 11 -41.45 50.58 24.93
CA ARG A 11 -40.38 49.57 24.89
C ARG A 11 -40.76 48.34 24.08
N HIS A 12 -42.02 47.87 24.18
CA HIS A 12 -42.51 46.74 23.37
C HIS A 12 -42.63 47.10 21.89
N PHE A 13 -43.00 48.33 21.55
CA PHE A 13 -43.05 48.79 20.15
C PHE A 13 -41.66 48.90 19.53
N VAL A 14 -40.68 49.43 20.27
CA VAL A 14 -39.27 49.52 19.84
C VAL A 14 -38.64 48.13 19.71
N PHE A 15 -38.92 47.21 20.64
CA PHE A 15 -38.43 45.83 20.56
C PHE A 15 -39.09 45.05 19.41
N SER A 16 -40.39 45.26 19.17
CA SER A 16 -41.10 44.60 18.07
C SER A 16 -40.68 45.16 16.71
N ALA A 17 -40.36 46.45 16.60
CA ALA A 17 -39.77 47.05 15.41
C ALA A 17 -38.34 46.56 15.15
N PHE A 18 -37.55 46.35 16.21
CA PHE A 18 -36.20 45.78 16.09
C PHE A 18 -36.22 44.30 15.69
N ILE A 19 -37.14 43.50 16.24
CA ILE A 19 -37.34 42.11 15.83
C ILE A 19 -37.85 42.04 14.39
N ALA A 20 -38.79 42.91 13.98
CA ALA A 20 -39.25 42.98 12.59
C ALA A 20 -38.13 43.41 11.63
N PHE A 21 -37.24 44.32 12.04
CA PHE A 21 -36.07 44.73 11.25
C PHE A 21 -35.04 43.59 11.13
N VAL A 22 -34.81 42.82 12.19
CA VAL A 22 -33.95 41.63 12.19
C VAL A 22 -34.57 40.49 11.38
N PHE A 23 -35.90 40.32 11.40
CA PHE A 23 -36.60 39.33 10.56
C PHE A 23 -36.61 39.72 9.08
N VAL A 24 -36.73 41.02 8.77
CA VAL A 24 -36.57 41.55 7.40
C VAL A 24 -35.12 41.36 6.92
N LEU A 25 -34.11 41.48 7.80
CA LEU A 25 -32.70 41.18 7.49
C LEU A 25 -32.40 39.67 7.33
N LEU A 26 -33.10 38.80 8.06
CA LEU A 26 -32.98 37.34 7.95
C LEU A 26 -33.77 36.73 6.77
N CYS A 27 -34.78 37.44 6.25
CA CYS A 27 -35.57 37.02 5.08
C CYS A 27 -35.06 37.55 3.73
N GLN A 28 -33.95 38.31 3.66
CA GLN A 28 -33.40 38.79 2.37
C GLN A 28 -32.63 37.72 1.57
N ASN A 29 -32.61 36.46 2.02
CA ASN A 29 -31.88 35.39 1.32
C ASN A 29 -32.63 34.71 0.16
N THR A 30 -33.73 35.27 -0.35
CA THR A 30 -34.43 34.72 -1.53
C THR A 30 -35.00 35.77 -2.47
N ALA A 31 -34.21 36.80 -2.82
CA ALA A 31 -34.45 37.58 -4.03
C ALA A 31 -33.21 38.40 -4.42
N PHE A 32 -32.06 37.73 -4.59
CA PHE A 32 -31.14 38.22 -5.62
C PHE A 32 -31.82 37.96 -6.96
N ALA A 33 -32.55 38.98 -7.42
CA ALA A 33 -32.71 39.19 -8.84
C ALA A 33 -31.34 38.97 -9.48
N ARG A 34 -31.32 38.13 -10.53
CA ARG A 34 -30.18 37.92 -11.42
C ARG A 34 -29.77 39.29 -11.98
N ALA A 35 -28.93 40.01 -11.26
CA ALA A 35 -28.05 40.99 -11.83
C ALA A 35 -27.01 40.17 -12.61
N SER A 36 -27.17 40.14 -13.93
CA SER A 36 -26.22 39.55 -14.86
C SER A 36 -24.87 40.23 -14.74
N SER A 37 -24.00 39.73 -13.85
CA SER A 37 -22.61 40.14 -13.73
C SER A 37 -21.64 38.95 -13.76
N ASN A 38 -22.01 37.88 -14.46
CA ASN A 38 -21.09 36.85 -14.92
C ASN A 38 -21.25 36.79 -16.44
N GLY A 39 -20.31 37.37 -17.18
CA GLY A 39 -20.11 36.93 -18.55
C GLY A 39 -19.69 35.47 -18.46
N ASP A 40 -20.51 34.56 -18.95
CA ASP A 40 -20.11 33.16 -19.09
C ASP A 40 -18.79 33.13 -19.85
N LEU A 41 -17.82 32.38 -19.31
CA LEU A 41 -16.55 32.14 -20.00
C LEU A 41 -16.87 31.61 -21.40
N PRO A 42 -16.22 32.13 -22.46
CA PRO A 42 -16.46 31.63 -23.81
C PRO A 42 -16.18 30.13 -23.87
N THR A 43 -16.98 29.40 -24.64
CA THR A 43 -16.85 27.95 -24.70
C THR A 43 -15.57 27.57 -25.44
N LYS A 44 -15.00 26.40 -25.12
CA LYS A 44 -13.84 25.87 -25.84
C LYS A 44 -14.09 25.77 -27.35
N ALA A 45 -15.32 25.41 -27.74
CA ALA A 45 -15.71 25.33 -29.15
C ALA A 45 -15.64 26.69 -29.85
N ASP A 46 -16.12 27.75 -29.20
CA ASP A 46 -16.11 29.10 -29.76
C ASP A 46 -14.68 29.65 -29.90
N LEU A 47 -13.82 29.38 -28.91
CA LEU A 47 -12.42 29.79 -28.95
C LEU A 47 -11.60 28.99 -29.97
N GLN A 48 -11.88 27.69 -30.11
CA GLN A 48 -11.27 26.85 -31.13
C GLN A 48 -11.66 27.31 -32.54
N ALA A 49 -12.94 27.64 -32.76
CA ALA A 49 -13.41 28.16 -34.05
C ALA A 49 -12.74 29.50 -34.41
N GLN A 50 -12.53 30.38 -33.41
CA GLN A 50 -11.77 31.63 -33.59
C GLN A 50 -10.31 31.35 -33.94
N LEU A 51 -9.64 30.43 -33.24
CA LEU A 51 -8.27 30.03 -33.52
C LEU A 51 -8.13 29.45 -34.94
N ASP A 52 -9.05 28.58 -35.35
CA ASP A 52 -9.06 27.97 -36.68
C ASP A 52 -9.30 29.01 -37.77
N SER A 53 -10.10 30.05 -37.49
CA SER A 53 -10.31 31.16 -38.43
C SER A 53 -9.04 32.02 -38.62
N LEU A 54 -8.31 32.30 -37.54
CA LEU A 54 -7.02 32.99 -37.55
C LEU A 54 -5.95 32.17 -38.28
N ASN A 55 -5.91 30.86 -38.06
CA ASN A 55 -4.97 29.93 -38.71
C ASN A 55 -5.18 29.81 -40.23
N LYS A 56 -6.39 30.12 -40.73
CA LYS A 56 -6.70 30.09 -42.18
C LYS A 56 -6.23 31.33 -42.93
N GLN A 57 -5.84 32.41 -42.23
CA GLN A 57 -5.30 33.60 -42.87
C GLN A 57 -3.86 33.37 -43.34
N LYS A 58 -3.54 33.76 -44.58
CA LYS A 58 -2.21 33.54 -45.19
C LYS A 58 -1.10 34.40 -44.58
N ASP A 59 -1.44 35.59 -44.09
CA ASP A 59 -0.50 36.55 -43.49
C ASP A 59 -1.05 37.04 -42.15
N LEU A 60 -0.55 36.49 -41.02
CA LEU A 60 -0.89 36.99 -39.69
C LEU A 60 -0.04 38.21 -39.33
N SER A 61 -0.70 39.29 -38.91
CA SER A 61 -0.01 40.44 -38.34
C SER A 61 0.65 40.10 -36.98
N ALA A 62 1.54 40.96 -36.50
CA ALA A 62 2.13 40.80 -35.16
C ALA A 62 1.05 40.78 -34.05
N GLN A 63 -0.05 41.51 -34.24
CA GLN A 63 -1.18 41.51 -33.31
C GLN A 63 -1.97 40.21 -33.39
N ASP A 64 -2.19 39.66 -34.59
CA ASP A 64 -2.93 38.41 -34.78
C ASP A 64 -2.19 37.23 -34.15
N LYS A 65 -0.85 37.22 -34.20
CA LYS A 65 -0.02 36.22 -33.50
C LYS A 65 -0.18 36.30 -31.98
N LEU A 66 -0.28 37.50 -31.42
CA LEU A 66 -0.55 37.68 -29.99
C LEU A 66 -1.96 37.19 -29.61
N VAL A 67 -2.96 37.48 -30.44
CA VAL A 67 -4.33 36.97 -30.24
C VAL A 67 -4.37 35.44 -30.32
N GLN A 68 -3.67 34.85 -31.29
CA GLN A 68 -3.55 33.40 -31.45
C GLN A 68 -2.93 32.75 -30.20
N GLN A 69 -1.89 33.37 -29.63
CA GLN A 69 -1.28 32.91 -28.38
C GLN A 69 -2.26 33.02 -27.21
N ASP A 70 -2.90 34.18 -27.03
CA ASP A 70 -3.88 34.41 -25.95
C ASP A 70 -5.01 33.37 -25.99
N LEU A 71 -5.54 33.07 -27.19
CA LEU A 71 -6.58 32.06 -27.40
C LEU A 71 -6.10 30.64 -27.07
N THR A 72 -4.88 30.29 -27.49
CA THR A 72 -4.26 28.99 -27.20
C THR A 72 -4.07 28.80 -25.69
N ASP A 73 -3.54 29.82 -25.01
CA ASP A 73 -3.33 29.80 -23.57
C ASP A 73 -4.68 29.76 -22.81
N THR A 74 -5.71 30.42 -23.35
CA THR A 74 -7.06 30.38 -22.78
C THR A 74 -7.64 28.97 -22.86
N LEU A 75 -7.54 28.30 -24.01
CA LEU A 75 -7.99 26.91 -24.18
C LEU A 75 -7.29 25.96 -23.20
N ALA A 76 -5.96 26.07 -23.09
CA ALA A 76 -5.18 25.28 -22.14
C ALA A 76 -5.59 25.56 -20.68
N THR A 77 -5.96 26.80 -20.36
CA THR A 77 -6.46 27.19 -19.04
C THR A 77 -7.84 26.57 -18.76
N LEU A 78 -8.75 26.59 -19.75
CA LEU A 78 -10.06 25.94 -19.64
C LEU A 78 -9.94 24.41 -19.46
N ASP A 79 -8.96 23.78 -20.13
CA ASP A 79 -8.67 22.34 -19.91
C ASP A 79 -8.22 22.05 -18.47
N LYS A 80 -7.39 22.91 -17.89
CA LYS A 80 -6.98 22.77 -16.48
C LYS A 80 -8.16 22.93 -15.52
N ILE A 81 -9.07 23.87 -15.79
CA ILE A 81 -10.28 24.07 -14.99
C ILE A 81 -11.11 22.78 -14.94
N ASP A 82 -11.32 22.15 -16.09
CA ASP A 82 -12.13 20.93 -16.16
C ASP A 82 -11.46 19.77 -15.41
N ARG A 83 -10.14 19.61 -15.53
CA ARG A 83 -9.38 18.61 -14.76
C ARG A 83 -9.51 18.83 -13.26
N ILE A 84 -9.36 20.06 -12.77
CA ILE A 84 -9.50 20.37 -11.34
C ILE A 84 -10.92 20.09 -10.86
N LYS A 85 -11.95 20.39 -11.67
CA LYS A 85 -13.34 20.05 -11.35
C LYS A 85 -13.54 18.54 -11.25
N GLU A 86 -12.99 17.76 -12.18
CA GLU A 86 -13.04 16.30 -12.14
C GLU A 86 -12.34 15.74 -10.90
N GLU A 87 -11.13 16.20 -10.60
CA GLU A 87 -10.38 15.84 -9.39
C GLU A 87 -11.17 16.20 -8.12
N THR A 88 -11.86 17.33 -8.12
CA THR A 88 -12.72 17.77 -7.01
C THR A 88 -13.92 16.82 -6.81
N VAL A 89 -14.51 16.31 -7.89
CA VAL A 89 -15.58 15.30 -7.82
C VAL A 89 -15.04 13.99 -7.27
N GLN A 90 -13.88 13.53 -7.74
CA GLN A 90 -13.24 12.30 -7.23
C GLN A 90 -12.88 12.43 -5.74
N LEU A 91 -12.36 13.58 -5.32
CA LEU A 91 -12.07 13.87 -3.92
C LEU A 91 -13.34 13.77 -3.06
N ARG A 92 -14.44 14.39 -3.49
CA ARG A 92 -15.73 14.30 -2.79
C ARG A 92 -16.21 12.85 -2.68
N GLN A 93 -16.07 12.06 -3.74
CA GLN A 93 -16.43 10.65 -3.71
C GLN A 93 -15.57 9.86 -2.71
N LYS A 94 -14.25 10.07 -2.70
CA LYS A 94 -13.36 9.43 -1.72
C LYS A 94 -13.74 9.78 -0.27
N VAL A 95 -14.07 11.05 -0.01
CA VAL A 95 -14.54 11.50 1.31
C VAL A 95 -15.87 10.86 1.68
N ALA A 96 -16.79 10.70 0.74
CA ALA A 96 -18.08 10.05 0.98
C ALA A 96 -17.95 8.53 1.25
N GLU A 97 -16.98 7.86 0.63
CA GLU A 97 -16.69 6.43 0.86
C GLU A 97 -15.89 6.16 2.14
N ALA A 98 -15.19 7.17 2.66
CA ALA A 98 -14.28 7.02 3.79
C ALA A 98 -14.92 6.44 5.06
N PRO A 99 -16.13 6.88 5.49
CA PRO A 99 -16.79 6.31 6.67
C PRO A 99 -17.07 4.80 6.56
N GLU A 100 -17.43 4.31 5.37
CA GLU A 100 -17.69 2.89 5.15
C GLU A 100 -16.38 2.09 5.19
N LYS A 101 -15.30 2.59 4.57
CA LYS A 101 -13.97 1.98 4.67
C LYS A 101 -13.47 1.94 6.12
N MET A 102 -13.72 3.01 6.89
CA MET A 102 -13.40 3.07 8.31
C MET A 102 -14.17 2.01 9.10
N ARG A 103 -15.48 1.84 8.83
CA ARG A 103 -16.31 0.80 9.45
C ARG A 103 -15.80 -0.60 9.13
N GLN A 104 -15.43 -0.86 7.87
CA GLN A 104 -14.85 -2.14 7.43
C GLN A 104 -13.53 -2.43 8.15
N ALA A 105 -12.61 -1.46 8.20
CA ALA A 105 -11.34 -1.61 8.91
C ALA A 105 -11.54 -1.85 10.41
N THR A 106 -12.50 -1.16 11.02
CA THR A 106 -12.84 -1.34 12.44
C THR A 106 -13.40 -2.74 12.71
N ALA A 107 -14.36 -3.20 11.90
CA ALA A 107 -14.94 -4.53 12.03
C ALA A 107 -13.89 -5.63 11.83
N ALA A 108 -13.01 -5.47 10.83
CA ALA A 108 -11.93 -6.41 10.56
C ALA A 108 -10.92 -6.44 11.72
N LEU A 109 -10.58 -5.28 12.29
CA LEU A 109 -9.71 -5.20 13.48
C LEU A 109 -10.34 -5.87 14.71
N THR A 110 -11.64 -5.68 14.93
CA THR A 110 -12.36 -6.37 16.01
C THR A 110 -12.37 -7.89 15.79
N ALA A 111 -12.57 -8.35 14.55
CA ALA A 111 -12.53 -9.77 14.22
C ALA A 111 -11.14 -10.40 14.43
N LEU A 112 -10.05 -9.62 14.29
CA LEU A 112 -8.69 -10.08 14.61
C LEU A 112 -8.42 -10.23 16.11
N SER A 113 -9.26 -9.65 16.98
CA SER A 113 -9.07 -9.66 18.43
C SER A 113 -9.60 -10.94 19.09
N ASP A 114 -10.27 -11.82 18.35
CA ASP A 114 -10.64 -13.15 18.85
C ASP A 114 -9.36 -13.96 19.03
N VAL A 115 -9.09 -14.41 20.26
CA VAL A 115 -7.82 -15.04 20.64
C VAL A 115 -7.68 -16.36 19.88
N ASP A 116 -6.78 -16.39 18.91
CA ASP A 116 -6.36 -17.63 18.25
C ASP A 116 -5.85 -18.60 19.33
N ASN A 117 -6.52 -19.75 19.47
CA ASN A 117 -6.02 -20.82 20.32
C ASN A 117 -4.88 -21.51 19.57
N ASP A 118 -3.65 -21.07 19.82
CA ASP A 118 -2.42 -21.64 19.24
C ASP A 118 -2.41 -23.17 19.30
N GLU A 119 -2.92 -23.77 20.38
CA GLU A 119 -2.95 -25.22 20.54
C GLU A 119 -3.91 -25.89 19.55
N GLU A 120 -5.09 -25.31 19.34
CA GLU A 120 -6.04 -25.80 18.35
C GLU A 120 -5.50 -25.61 16.93
N THR A 121 -4.87 -24.46 16.67
CA THR A 121 -4.19 -24.19 15.41
C THR A 121 -3.09 -25.21 15.14
N ARG A 122 -2.21 -25.50 16.11
CA ARG A 122 -1.17 -26.53 15.99
C ARG A 122 -1.75 -27.90 15.69
N LYS A 123 -2.84 -28.30 16.37
CA LYS A 123 -3.54 -29.56 16.09
C LYS A 123 -4.02 -29.61 14.65
N ILE A 124 -4.72 -28.59 14.18
CA ILE A 124 -5.19 -28.51 12.79
C ILE A 124 -4.01 -28.61 11.82
N LEU A 125 -2.94 -27.84 12.04
CA LEU A 125 -1.76 -27.84 11.17
C LEU A 125 -1.07 -29.21 11.13
N SER A 126 -1.00 -29.94 12.24
CA SER A 126 -0.37 -31.27 12.31
C SER A 126 -1.05 -32.32 11.40
N THR A 127 -2.37 -32.19 11.19
CA THR A 127 -3.15 -33.09 10.34
C THR A 127 -2.90 -32.88 8.84
N LEU A 128 -2.34 -31.73 8.46
CA LEU A 128 -2.08 -31.40 7.07
C LEU A 128 -0.87 -32.15 6.52
N SER A 129 -0.88 -32.37 5.20
CA SER A 129 0.29 -32.86 4.47
C SER A 129 1.36 -31.79 4.34
N LEU A 130 2.63 -32.21 4.16
CA LEU A 130 3.75 -31.28 3.94
C LEU A 130 3.47 -30.30 2.79
N ARG A 131 2.92 -30.78 1.68
CA ARG A 131 2.57 -29.93 0.53
C ARG A 131 1.50 -28.88 0.85
N GLN A 132 0.48 -29.24 1.65
CA GLN A 132 -0.53 -28.29 2.10
C GLN A 132 0.06 -27.23 3.04
N LEU A 133 0.96 -27.63 3.93
CA LEU A 133 1.65 -26.71 4.82
C LEU A 133 2.55 -25.74 4.04
N GLU A 134 3.34 -26.23 3.09
CA GLU A 134 4.18 -25.40 2.21
C GLU A 134 3.35 -24.41 1.37
N THR A 135 2.19 -24.84 0.88
CA THR A 135 1.26 -23.95 0.16
C THR A 135 0.72 -22.84 1.07
N ARG A 136 0.37 -23.17 2.33
CA ARG A 136 -0.08 -22.16 3.30
C ARG A 136 1.04 -21.21 3.72
N VAL A 137 2.28 -21.67 3.82
CA VAL A 137 3.45 -20.81 4.03
C VAL A 137 3.59 -19.81 2.88
N ALA A 138 3.50 -20.26 1.64
CA ALA A 138 3.58 -19.38 0.47
C ALA A 138 2.45 -18.33 0.46
N GLN A 139 1.21 -18.73 0.78
CA GLN A 139 0.08 -17.80 0.87
C GLN A 139 0.28 -16.78 2.00
N ALA A 140 0.69 -17.21 3.20
CA ALA A 140 0.90 -16.31 4.32
C ALA A 140 2.02 -15.29 4.03
N LEU A 141 3.05 -15.68 3.27
CA LEU A 141 4.10 -14.76 2.82
C LEU A 141 3.56 -13.74 1.81
N ASP A 142 2.71 -14.15 0.87
CA ASP A 142 2.08 -13.23 -0.10
C ASP A 142 1.12 -12.25 0.59
N ASP A 143 0.29 -12.76 1.50
CA ASP A 143 -0.63 -11.93 2.31
C ASP A 143 0.14 -10.93 3.17
N LEU A 144 1.27 -11.34 3.77
CA LEU A 144 2.13 -10.46 4.56
C LEU A 144 2.77 -9.37 3.68
N GLN A 145 3.21 -9.73 2.47
CA GLN A 145 3.76 -8.77 1.52
C GLN A 145 2.71 -7.73 1.09
N ASN A 146 1.48 -8.17 0.82
CA ASN A 146 0.37 -7.28 0.49
C ASN A 146 0.04 -6.35 1.65
N ALA A 147 -0.02 -6.86 2.89
CA ALA A 147 -0.23 -6.07 4.08
C ALA A 147 0.89 -5.01 4.28
N GLN A 148 2.14 -5.34 4.02
CA GLN A 148 3.25 -4.38 4.10
C GLN A 148 3.14 -3.27 3.05
N ASN A 149 2.73 -3.61 1.81
CA ASN A 149 2.50 -2.62 0.75
C ASN A 149 1.36 -1.66 1.13
N ASP A 150 0.26 -2.19 1.64
CA ASP A 150 -0.88 -1.40 2.11
C ASP A 150 -0.48 -0.47 3.26
N LEU A 151 0.25 -1.00 4.25
CA LEU A 151 0.73 -0.21 5.39
C LEU A 151 1.55 0.99 4.94
N ALA A 152 2.42 0.79 3.95
CA ALA A 152 3.26 1.84 3.42
C ALA A 152 2.47 2.88 2.61
N SER A 153 1.52 2.43 1.78
CA SER A 153 0.61 3.31 1.06
C SER A 153 -0.20 4.18 2.03
N TYR A 154 -0.76 3.59 3.09
CA TYR A 154 -1.50 4.32 4.11
C TYR A 154 -0.60 5.31 4.87
N ASN A 155 0.63 4.93 5.21
CA ASN A 155 1.56 5.84 5.86
C ASN A 155 1.93 7.04 4.97
N SER A 156 2.21 6.82 3.68
CA SER A 156 2.49 7.90 2.72
C SER A 156 1.29 8.85 2.59
N GLN A 157 0.09 8.30 2.45
CA GLN A 157 -1.16 9.07 2.39
C GLN A 157 -1.42 9.86 3.68
N LEU A 158 -1.21 9.24 4.85
CA LEU A 158 -1.37 9.89 6.16
C LEU A 158 -0.42 11.09 6.30
N VAL A 159 0.86 10.94 5.94
CA VAL A 159 1.81 12.06 5.98
C VAL A 159 1.38 13.18 5.02
N SER A 160 0.90 12.82 3.83
CA SER A 160 0.37 13.81 2.89
C SER A 160 -0.81 14.57 3.48
N LEU A 161 -1.76 13.89 4.11
CA LEU A 161 -2.93 14.52 4.76
C LEU A 161 -2.56 15.34 6.00
N GLN A 162 -1.59 14.89 6.80
CA GLN A 162 -1.09 15.62 7.98
C GLN A 162 -0.41 16.93 7.60
N THR A 163 0.32 16.95 6.48
CA THR A 163 1.02 18.14 5.97
C THR A 163 0.15 19.00 5.05
N GLN A 164 -1.03 18.50 4.68
CA GLN A 164 -1.95 19.17 3.78
C GLN A 164 -2.43 20.55 4.27
N PRO A 165 -2.77 20.78 5.55
CA PRO A 165 -3.23 22.09 6.01
C PRO A 165 -2.22 23.21 5.75
N GLU A 166 -0.93 22.96 6.01
CA GLU A 166 0.15 23.91 5.75
C GLU A 166 0.28 24.21 4.25
N ARG A 167 0.27 23.16 3.41
CA ARG A 167 0.35 23.31 1.95
C ARG A 167 -0.84 24.07 1.39
N VAL A 168 -2.05 23.76 1.86
CA VAL A 168 -3.29 24.44 1.45
C VAL A 168 -3.24 25.91 1.87
N GLN A 169 -2.81 26.21 3.08
CA GLN A 169 -2.69 27.60 3.55
C GLN A 169 -1.75 28.42 2.66
N ASN A 170 -0.58 27.87 2.32
CA ASN A 170 0.38 28.51 1.42
C ASN A 170 -0.19 28.66 0.00
N ALA A 171 -0.85 27.63 -0.53
CA ALA A 171 -1.47 27.67 -1.85
C ALA A 171 -2.61 28.69 -1.92
N MET A 172 -3.50 28.73 -0.92
CA MET A 172 -4.61 29.68 -0.84
C MET A 172 -4.11 31.12 -0.70
N TYR A 173 -3.04 31.36 0.08
CA TYR A 173 -2.42 32.68 0.18
C TYR A 173 -1.91 33.17 -1.18
N ASN A 174 -1.16 32.32 -1.90
CA ASN A 174 -0.63 32.64 -3.23
C ASN A 174 -1.76 32.86 -4.26
N ALA A 175 -2.76 31.99 -4.28
CA ALA A 175 -3.92 32.11 -5.16
C ALA A 175 -4.70 33.41 -4.89
N SER A 176 -4.85 33.79 -3.62
CA SER A 176 -5.52 35.05 -3.25
C SER A 176 -4.73 36.29 -3.73
N GLN A 177 -3.40 36.27 -3.63
CA GLN A 177 -2.55 37.37 -4.14
C GLN A 177 -2.66 37.48 -5.67
N GLN A 178 -2.60 36.36 -6.38
CA GLN A 178 -2.76 36.34 -7.84
C GLN A 178 -4.15 36.79 -8.28
N LEU A 179 -5.20 36.41 -7.55
CA LEU A 179 -6.56 36.88 -7.81
C LEU A 179 -6.71 38.39 -7.65
N GLN A 180 -6.04 38.99 -6.66
CA GLN A 180 -6.03 40.44 -6.49
C GLN A 180 -5.33 41.15 -7.65
N GLN A 181 -4.18 40.65 -8.09
CA GLN A 181 -3.45 41.18 -9.25
C GLN A 181 -4.24 41.04 -10.56
N ILE A 182 -4.91 39.90 -10.75
CA ILE A 182 -5.76 39.70 -11.94
C ILE A 182 -6.94 40.68 -11.90
N ARG A 183 -7.54 40.92 -10.73
CA ARG A 183 -8.63 41.90 -10.57
C ARG A 183 -8.16 43.33 -10.84
N SER A 184 -7.03 43.77 -10.25
CA SER A 184 -6.52 45.14 -10.46
C SER A 184 -6.23 45.43 -11.94
N ARG A 185 -5.69 44.44 -12.65
CA ARG A 185 -5.43 44.52 -14.09
C ARG A 185 -6.69 44.50 -14.93
N LEU A 186 -7.67 43.64 -14.61
CA LEU A 186 -8.95 43.59 -15.30
C LEU A 186 -9.74 44.89 -15.13
N ASP A 187 -9.69 45.49 -13.93
CA ASP A 187 -10.37 46.75 -13.60
C ASP A 187 -9.64 47.98 -14.18
N GLY A 188 -8.41 47.81 -14.69
CA GLY A 188 -7.60 48.89 -15.26
C GLY A 188 -7.13 49.92 -14.23
N THR A 189 -7.05 49.51 -12.96
CA THR A 189 -6.64 50.38 -11.84
C THR A 189 -5.13 50.54 -11.69
N ASP A 190 -4.34 49.76 -12.43
CA ASP A 190 -2.87 49.84 -12.40
C ASP A 190 -2.35 51.04 -13.22
N VAL A 191 -1.61 51.94 -12.55
CA VAL A 191 -1.15 53.22 -13.12
C VAL A 191 -0.06 52.98 -14.17
N GLY A 192 -0.34 53.36 -15.42
CA GLY A 192 0.63 53.30 -16.53
C GLY A 192 0.59 52.02 -17.38
N GLU A 193 -0.34 51.10 -17.14
CA GLU A 193 -0.51 49.91 -17.99
C GLU A 193 -1.29 50.23 -19.28
N THR A 194 -0.91 49.56 -20.38
CA THR A 194 -1.59 49.68 -21.68
C THR A 194 -2.94 48.96 -21.63
N ALA A 195 -3.96 49.48 -22.31
CA ALA A 195 -5.27 48.86 -22.37
C ALA A 195 -5.18 47.39 -22.83
N LEU A 196 -5.74 46.47 -22.03
CA LEU A 196 -5.75 45.03 -22.33
C LEU A 196 -6.48 44.76 -23.65
N ARG A 197 -5.88 43.91 -24.50
CA ARG A 197 -6.55 43.38 -25.69
C ARG A 197 -7.79 42.56 -25.29
N PRO A 198 -8.84 42.49 -26.13
CA PRO A 198 -10.00 41.65 -25.83
C PRO A 198 -9.65 40.18 -25.55
N SER A 199 -8.73 39.60 -26.33
CA SER A 199 -8.24 38.22 -26.12
C SER A 199 -7.51 38.04 -24.77
N GLN A 200 -6.71 39.01 -24.36
CA GLN A 200 -6.04 39.01 -23.05
C GLN A 200 -7.04 39.11 -21.90
N LYS A 201 -8.10 39.92 -22.03
CA LYS A 201 -9.15 40.00 -21.01
C LYS A 201 -9.82 38.64 -20.78
N VAL A 202 -10.12 37.92 -21.87
CA VAL A 202 -10.67 36.56 -21.80
C VAL A 202 -9.69 35.59 -21.13
N LEU A 203 -8.41 35.63 -21.48
CA LEU A 203 -7.38 34.82 -20.83
C LEU A 203 -7.32 35.09 -19.31
N MET A 204 -7.34 36.36 -18.91
CA MET A 204 -7.31 36.74 -17.49
C MET A 204 -8.57 36.32 -16.73
N GLN A 205 -9.74 36.38 -17.37
CA GLN A 205 -10.99 35.84 -16.81
C GLN A 205 -10.92 34.31 -16.65
N ALA A 206 -10.35 33.59 -17.62
CA ALA A 206 -10.13 32.15 -17.52
C ALA A 206 -9.13 31.81 -16.40
N GLN A 207 -8.05 32.57 -16.25
CA GLN A 207 -7.09 32.41 -15.15
C GLN A 207 -7.73 32.68 -13.79
N GLN A 208 -8.59 33.70 -13.68
CA GLN A 208 -9.38 33.96 -12.47
C GLN A 208 -10.29 32.76 -12.13
N ALA A 209 -10.96 32.19 -13.12
CA ALA A 209 -11.82 31.03 -12.93
C ALA A 209 -11.04 29.78 -12.53
N LEU A 210 -9.84 29.58 -13.07
CA LEU A 210 -8.90 28.54 -12.66
C LEU A 210 -8.53 28.68 -11.18
N LEU A 211 -8.07 29.85 -10.74
CA LEU A 211 -7.71 30.07 -9.34
C LEU A 211 -8.90 29.87 -8.39
N ASN A 212 -10.11 30.28 -8.80
CA ASN A 212 -11.32 30.03 -8.01
C ASN A 212 -11.64 28.51 -7.92
N ALA A 213 -11.46 27.76 -9.00
CA ALA A 213 -11.64 26.30 -9.00
C ALA A 213 -10.60 25.60 -8.12
N GLU A 214 -9.34 26.04 -8.16
CA GLU A 214 -8.28 25.54 -7.25
C GLU A 214 -8.63 25.83 -5.79
N ILE A 215 -9.05 27.07 -5.47
CA ILE A 215 -9.46 27.43 -4.10
C ILE A 215 -10.63 26.56 -3.61
N ASP A 216 -11.63 26.30 -4.46
CA ASP A 216 -12.75 25.41 -4.12
C ASP A 216 -12.27 23.98 -3.85
N GLN A 217 -11.39 23.44 -4.71
CA GLN A 217 -10.78 22.11 -4.51
C GLN A 217 -10.02 22.04 -3.18
N GLN A 218 -9.17 23.04 -2.90
CA GLN A 218 -8.37 23.08 -1.67
C GLN A 218 -9.25 23.14 -0.41
N ARG A 219 -10.33 23.94 -0.44
CA ARG A 219 -11.30 24.01 0.67
C ARG A 219 -11.95 22.66 0.94
N LYS A 220 -12.44 21.98 -0.10
CA LYS A 220 -13.05 20.65 0.05
C LYS A 220 -12.06 19.61 0.51
N SER A 221 -10.79 19.75 0.13
CA SER A 221 -9.75 18.87 0.65
C SER A 221 -9.52 19.06 2.14
N LEU A 222 -9.63 20.29 2.66
CA LEU A 222 -9.57 20.54 4.10
C LEU A 222 -10.81 19.98 4.82
N GLU A 223 -12.00 20.17 4.26
CA GLU A 223 -13.26 19.65 4.81
C GLU A 223 -13.21 18.12 4.98
N GLY A 224 -12.68 17.42 3.98
CA GLY A 224 -12.52 15.96 4.00
C GLY A 224 -11.31 15.44 4.78
N ASN A 225 -10.36 16.31 5.15
CA ASN A 225 -9.05 15.91 5.65
C ASN A 225 -9.15 15.03 6.91
N THR A 226 -9.91 15.47 7.91
CA THR A 226 -10.05 14.73 9.18
C THR A 226 -10.67 13.35 8.96
N VAL A 227 -11.74 13.25 8.18
CA VAL A 227 -12.42 11.96 7.91
C VAL A 227 -11.49 11.00 7.17
N LEU A 228 -10.72 11.50 6.21
CA LEU A 228 -9.72 10.70 5.49
C LEU A 228 -8.58 10.25 6.41
N GLN A 229 -8.08 11.14 7.28
CA GLN A 229 -7.05 10.79 8.27
C GLN A 229 -7.55 9.71 9.23
N ASP A 230 -8.73 9.86 9.83
CA ASP A 230 -9.29 8.89 10.76
C ASP A 230 -9.50 7.52 10.10
N THR A 231 -9.96 7.53 8.84
CA THR A 231 -10.13 6.31 8.04
C THR A 231 -8.81 5.60 7.79
N LEU A 232 -7.81 6.32 7.27
CA LEU A 232 -6.49 5.75 6.99
C LEU A 232 -5.78 5.31 8.26
N GLN A 233 -5.97 6.03 9.36
CA GLN A 233 -5.47 5.67 10.68
C GLN A 233 -6.04 4.32 11.12
N LYS A 234 -7.35 4.09 10.97
CA LYS A 234 -7.96 2.78 11.25
C LYS A 234 -7.52 1.68 10.30
N GLN A 235 -7.37 1.98 9.01
CA GLN A 235 -6.86 1.02 8.04
C GLN A 235 -5.41 0.62 8.37
N ARG A 236 -4.56 1.57 8.74
CA ARG A 236 -3.20 1.33 9.19
C ARG A 236 -3.17 0.46 10.46
N ASP A 237 -4.01 0.77 11.44
CA ASP A 237 -4.08 0.01 12.69
C ASP A 237 -4.55 -1.44 12.42
N TYR A 238 -5.56 -1.63 11.56
CA TYR A 238 -5.97 -2.95 11.08
C TYR A 238 -4.83 -3.72 10.40
N VAL A 239 -4.18 -3.12 9.41
CA VAL A 239 -3.11 -3.78 8.64
C VAL A 239 -1.90 -4.09 9.52
N THR A 240 -1.60 -3.24 10.50
CA THR A 240 -0.54 -3.50 11.50
C THR A 240 -0.89 -4.75 12.33
N ALA A 241 -2.11 -4.83 12.85
CA ALA A 241 -2.57 -6.00 13.61
C ALA A 241 -2.60 -7.27 12.74
N ASN A 242 -3.11 -7.17 11.50
CA ASN A 242 -3.14 -8.29 10.57
C ASN A 242 -1.74 -8.77 10.21
N SER A 243 -0.77 -7.86 10.04
CA SER A 243 0.62 -8.21 9.77
C SER A 243 1.23 -8.99 10.94
N ALA A 244 1.00 -8.55 12.18
CA ALA A 244 1.47 -9.27 13.37
C ALA A 244 0.84 -10.67 13.46
N ARG A 245 -0.46 -10.80 13.13
CA ARG A 245 -1.13 -12.11 13.08
C ARG A 245 -0.54 -13.01 11.99
N LEU A 246 -0.30 -12.49 10.79
CA LEU A 246 0.31 -13.25 9.70
C LEU A 246 1.74 -13.68 10.05
N GLU A 247 2.52 -12.82 10.71
CA GLU A 247 3.85 -13.16 11.22
C GLU A 247 3.79 -14.31 12.25
N HIS A 248 2.82 -14.29 13.18
CA HIS A 248 2.60 -15.38 14.13
C HIS A 248 2.14 -16.67 13.43
N GLN A 249 1.15 -16.59 12.55
CA GLN A 249 0.67 -17.74 11.77
C GLN A 249 1.81 -18.39 10.96
N LEU A 250 2.72 -17.58 10.42
CA LEU A 250 3.89 -18.06 9.71
C LEU A 250 4.86 -18.81 10.63
N GLN A 251 5.01 -18.41 11.90
CA GLN A 251 5.79 -19.15 12.90
C GLN A 251 5.17 -20.53 13.17
N LEU A 252 3.87 -20.60 13.43
CA LEU A 252 3.16 -21.87 13.66
C LEU A 252 3.21 -22.79 12.43
N LEU A 253 3.06 -22.23 11.23
CA LEU A 253 3.20 -22.97 9.97
C LEU A 253 4.62 -23.53 9.80
N GLN A 254 5.65 -22.74 10.13
CA GLN A 254 7.03 -23.20 10.08
C GLN A 254 7.30 -24.33 11.08
N GLU A 255 6.80 -24.22 12.31
CA GLU A 255 6.89 -25.30 13.31
C GLU A 255 6.27 -26.59 12.77
N ALA A 256 5.08 -26.50 12.18
CA ALA A 256 4.39 -27.64 11.58
C ALA A 256 5.15 -28.23 10.38
N VAL A 257 5.68 -27.40 9.47
CA VAL A 257 6.51 -27.86 8.34
C VAL A 257 7.76 -28.57 8.84
N ASN A 258 8.47 -27.96 9.79
CA ASN A 258 9.71 -28.48 10.34
C ASN A 258 9.47 -29.83 11.03
N SER A 259 8.45 -29.91 11.87
CA SER A 259 8.03 -31.16 12.53
C SER A 259 7.66 -32.23 11.50
N LYS A 260 6.86 -31.89 10.48
CA LYS A 260 6.45 -32.85 9.44
C LYS A 260 7.64 -33.37 8.64
N ARG A 261 8.58 -32.50 8.26
CA ARG A 261 9.81 -32.88 7.56
C ARG A 261 10.65 -33.81 8.43
N LEU A 262 10.85 -33.47 9.70
CA LEU A 262 11.60 -34.29 10.64
C LEU A 262 10.95 -35.67 10.80
N THR A 263 9.64 -35.74 11.08
CA THR A 263 8.92 -37.02 11.21
C THR A 263 8.96 -37.87 9.95
N LEU A 264 8.86 -37.26 8.75
CA LEU A 264 8.98 -37.99 7.48
C LEU A 264 10.41 -38.54 7.31
N THR A 265 11.43 -37.75 7.65
CA THR A 265 12.83 -38.18 7.61
C THR A 265 13.11 -39.29 8.63
N GLU A 266 12.66 -39.14 9.88
CA GLU A 266 12.78 -40.14 10.94
C GLU A 266 12.08 -41.45 10.59
N LYS A 267 10.86 -41.37 10.03
CA LYS A 267 10.14 -42.57 9.57
C LYS A 267 10.88 -43.27 8.44
N THR A 268 11.42 -42.52 7.49
CA THR A 268 12.23 -43.08 6.39
C THR A 268 13.49 -43.76 6.93
N ALA A 269 14.15 -43.16 7.93
CA ALA A 269 15.29 -43.74 8.62
C ALA A 269 14.91 -45.03 9.39
N GLN A 270 13.77 -45.04 10.09
CA GLN A 270 13.30 -46.21 10.84
C GLN A 270 12.92 -47.38 9.92
N GLU A 271 12.23 -47.12 8.80
CA GLU A 271 11.91 -48.14 7.80
C GLU A 271 13.17 -48.78 7.20
N ALA A 272 14.25 -48.00 7.08
CA ALA A 272 15.54 -48.48 6.61
C ALA A 272 16.31 -49.35 7.62
N VAL A 273 15.91 -49.35 8.91
CA VAL A 273 16.54 -50.08 10.02
C VAL A 273 15.68 -51.27 10.50
N SER A 274 14.66 -51.68 9.74
CA SER A 274 13.67 -52.70 10.11
C SER A 274 14.29 -53.96 10.79
N PRO A 275 13.97 -54.23 12.08
CA PRO A 275 14.63 -55.28 12.87
C PRO A 275 14.27 -56.72 12.44
N ASP A 276 13.16 -56.92 11.74
CA ASP A 276 12.68 -58.23 11.30
C ASP A 276 13.56 -58.87 10.20
N GLU A 277 14.24 -58.04 9.39
CA GLU A 277 15.31 -58.50 8.48
C GLU A 277 16.67 -58.56 9.19
N ALA A 278 16.92 -57.69 10.18
CA ALA A 278 18.19 -57.67 10.92
C ALA A 278 18.40 -58.93 11.77
N ALA A 279 17.34 -59.48 12.40
CA ALA A 279 17.45 -60.67 13.25
C ALA A 279 17.70 -61.97 12.46
N ARG A 280 17.21 -62.07 11.22
CA ARG A 280 17.42 -63.25 10.35
C ARG A 280 18.73 -63.21 9.56
N ILE A 281 19.37 -62.04 9.44
CA ILE A 281 20.51 -61.80 8.55
C ILE A 281 21.80 -61.40 9.34
N GLN A 282 21.72 -61.29 10.66
CA GLN A 282 22.82 -60.95 11.59
C GLN A 282 24.07 -61.86 11.54
N ALA A 283 24.02 -63.00 10.85
CA ALA A 283 25.18 -63.88 10.64
C ALA A 283 26.14 -63.41 9.52
N ASN A 284 25.76 -62.41 8.71
CA ASN A 284 26.57 -61.96 7.58
C ASN A 284 27.26 -60.60 7.86
N PRO A 285 28.62 -60.53 7.92
CA PRO A 285 29.35 -59.31 8.22
C PRO A 285 29.10 -58.17 7.21
N LEU A 286 28.78 -58.48 5.94
CA LEU A 286 28.41 -57.47 4.94
C LEU A 286 27.09 -56.77 5.28
N VAL A 287 26.13 -57.49 5.88
CA VAL A 287 24.83 -56.91 6.22
C VAL A 287 24.91 -56.03 7.46
N LYS A 288 25.78 -56.39 8.42
CA LYS A 288 26.10 -55.51 9.55
C LYS A 288 26.73 -54.19 9.08
N GLN A 289 27.68 -54.26 8.14
CA GLN A 289 28.33 -53.08 7.56
C GLN A 289 27.33 -52.20 6.80
N GLU A 290 26.45 -52.78 5.98
CA GLU A 290 25.41 -52.00 5.28
C GLU A 290 24.40 -51.35 6.24
N LEU A 291 24.07 -52.02 7.35
CA LEU A 291 23.15 -51.48 8.36
C LEU A 291 23.78 -50.33 9.15
N GLU A 292 25.07 -50.42 9.49
CA GLU A 292 25.83 -49.30 10.09
C GLU A 292 25.92 -48.10 9.12
N ILE A 293 26.17 -48.35 7.83
CA ILE A 293 26.20 -47.28 6.82
C ILE A 293 24.80 -46.65 6.66
N ASN A 294 23.74 -47.44 6.71
CA ASN A 294 22.36 -46.95 6.63
C ASN A 294 22.00 -46.05 7.83
N GLN A 295 22.40 -46.46 9.05
CA GLN A 295 22.25 -45.62 10.25
C GLN A 295 23.01 -44.30 10.11
N GLN A 296 24.24 -44.32 9.58
CA GLN A 296 25.01 -43.10 9.34
C GLN A 296 24.37 -42.17 8.32
N LEU A 297 23.82 -42.72 7.22
CA LEU A 297 23.10 -41.92 6.23
C LEU A 297 21.81 -41.33 6.78
N SER A 298 21.04 -42.12 7.52
CA SER A 298 19.83 -41.69 8.22
C SER A 298 20.12 -40.52 9.16
N GLN A 299 21.18 -40.61 9.97
CA GLN A 299 21.59 -39.52 10.86
C GLN A 299 22.00 -38.26 10.08
N ARG A 300 22.74 -38.42 8.97
CA ARG A 300 23.12 -37.29 8.10
C ARG A 300 21.92 -36.63 7.45
N LEU A 301 20.91 -37.40 7.05
CA LEU A 301 19.68 -36.87 6.47
C LEU A 301 18.84 -36.09 7.49
N ILE A 302 18.77 -36.56 8.74
CA ILE A 302 18.14 -35.84 9.85
C ILE A 302 18.85 -34.50 10.07
N THR A 303 20.18 -34.51 10.24
CA THR A 303 20.96 -33.27 10.43
C THR A 303 20.84 -32.31 9.24
N ALA A 304 20.87 -32.81 8.00
CA ALA A 304 20.66 -31.99 6.81
C ALA A 304 19.24 -31.37 6.78
N THR A 305 18.23 -32.10 7.26
CA THR A 305 16.85 -31.61 7.37
C THR A 305 16.73 -30.53 8.45
N GLU A 306 17.36 -30.70 9.61
CA GLU A 306 17.40 -29.70 10.69
C GLU A 306 18.09 -28.41 10.24
N ASN A 307 19.26 -28.52 9.60
CA ASN A 307 19.98 -27.38 9.04
C ASN A 307 19.14 -26.66 7.97
N GLY A 308 18.50 -27.40 7.07
CA GLY A 308 17.60 -26.83 6.05
C GLY A 308 16.41 -26.09 6.66
N ASN A 309 15.85 -26.59 7.76
CA ASN A 309 14.77 -25.94 8.50
C ASN A 309 15.24 -24.63 9.16
N GLN A 310 16.44 -24.61 9.76
CA GLN A 310 17.02 -23.39 10.33
C GLN A 310 17.29 -22.33 9.25
N LEU A 311 17.83 -22.74 8.09
CA LEU A 311 18.07 -21.84 6.96
C LEU A 311 16.78 -21.23 6.42
N MET A 312 15.71 -22.02 6.31
CA MET A 312 14.40 -21.53 5.88
C MET A 312 13.89 -20.41 6.80
N GLN A 313 14.02 -20.58 8.13
CA GLN A 313 13.64 -19.56 9.10
C GLN A 313 14.46 -18.29 8.96
N GLN A 314 15.77 -18.41 8.76
CA GLN A 314 16.65 -17.26 8.55
C GLN A 314 16.33 -16.54 7.24
N ASN A 315 16.05 -17.27 6.16
CA ASN A 315 15.68 -16.70 4.87
C ASN A 315 14.41 -15.84 4.97
N ILE A 316 13.39 -16.32 5.68
CA ILE A 316 12.14 -15.59 5.89
C ILE A 316 12.37 -14.30 6.71
N LYS A 317 13.18 -14.37 7.78
CA LYS A 317 13.52 -13.18 8.58
C LYS A 317 14.22 -12.11 7.74
N VAL A 318 15.20 -12.52 6.94
CA VAL A 318 15.96 -11.62 6.07
C VAL A 318 15.08 -11.05 4.97
N LYS A 319 14.20 -11.86 4.36
CA LYS A 319 13.22 -11.40 3.36
C LYS A 319 12.29 -10.33 3.94
N ASN A 320 11.69 -10.58 5.10
CA ASN A 320 10.79 -9.64 5.77
C ASN A 320 11.51 -8.34 6.19
N TRP A 321 12.79 -8.43 6.53
CA TRP A 321 13.58 -7.24 6.85
C TRP A 321 13.90 -6.41 5.60
N LEU A 322 14.32 -7.07 4.51
CA LEU A 322 14.65 -6.41 3.25
C LEU A 322 13.44 -5.69 2.66
N GLU A 323 12.27 -6.33 2.69
CA GLU A 323 11.02 -5.73 2.21
C GLU A 323 10.65 -4.47 3.00
N ARG A 324 10.77 -4.51 4.34
CA ARG A 324 10.57 -3.33 5.19
C ARG A 324 11.54 -2.20 4.86
N ALA A 325 12.81 -2.51 4.63
CA ALA A 325 13.84 -1.52 4.28
C ALA A 325 13.58 -0.86 2.92
N LEU A 326 13.35 -1.65 1.86
CA LEU A 326 13.03 -1.16 0.52
C LEU A 326 11.76 -0.30 0.51
N GLN A 327 10.78 -0.68 1.32
CA GLN A 327 9.54 0.07 1.40
C GLN A 327 9.71 1.43 2.08
N SER A 328 10.48 1.49 3.17
CA SER A 328 10.81 2.74 3.84
C SER A 328 11.56 3.71 2.90
N GLU A 329 12.51 3.17 2.12
CA GLU A 329 13.23 3.95 1.10
C GLU A 329 12.28 4.56 0.06
N ARG A 330 11.35 3.75 -0.50
CA ARG A 330 10.37 4.24 -1.48
C ARG A 330 9.48 5.35 -0.90
N ASN A 331 8.96 5.15 0.31
CA ASN A 331 8.12 6.13 1.00
C ASN A 331 8.83 7.47 1.20
N ILE A 332 10.11 7.43 1.59
CA ILE A 332 10.91 8.63 1.81
C ILE A 332 11.19 9.34 0.48
N LYS A 333 11.49 8.60 -0.59
CA LYS A 333 11.69 9.19 -1.93
C LYS A 333 10.44 9.93 -2.45
N GLU A 334 9.27 9.32 -2.30
CA GLU A 334 7.99 9.95 -2.68
C GLU A 334 7.71 11.21 -1.87
N GLN A 335 7.93 11.17 -0.55
CA GLN A 335 7.73 12.31 0.33
C GLN A 335 8.73 13.45 0.06
N ILE A 336 9.98 13.14 -0.30
CA ILE A 336 11.00 14.13 -0.70
C ILE A 336 10.55 14.94 -1.93
N ALA A 337 9.88 14.32 -2.90
CA ALA A 337 9.42 15.01 -4.10
C ALA A 337 8.42 16.14 -3.80
N VAL A 338 7.72 16.09 -2.66
CA VAL A 338 6.66 17.03 -2.24
C VAL A 338 7.18 18.09 -1.24
N LEU A 339 8.47 18.06 -0.87
CA LEU A 339 9.06 18.91 0.17
C LEU A 339 8.93 20.43 -0.04
N LYS A 340 8.71 20.88 -1.27
CA LYS A 340 8.65 22.32 -1.60
C LYS A 340 7.38 22.96 -1.02
N GLY A 341 7.40 23.29 0.28
CA GLY A 341 6.38 24.10 0.93
C GLY A 341 5.81 23.59 2.26
N SER A 342 6.38 22.55 2.88
CA SER A 342 5.96 22.10 4.23
C SER A 342 7.14 21.87 5.17
N LEU A 343 7.22 22.66 6.24
CA LEU A 343 8.18 22.48 7.34
C LEU A 343 7.82 21.23 8.16
N LEU A 344 6.53 20.96 8.35
CA LEU A 344 6.07 19.76 9.04
C LEU A 344 6.53 18.49 8.32
N LEU A 345 6.45 18.46 6.99
CA LEU A 345 6.93 17.33 6.18
C LEU A 345 8.43 17.09 6.38
N SER A 346 9.24 18.15 6.42
CA SER A 346 10.68 18.05 6.70
C SER A 346 10.96 17.41 8.07
N ARG A 347 10.21 17.80 9.11
CA ARG A 347 10.34 17.19 10.43
C ARG A 347 9.91 15.72 10.44
N ILE A 348 8.81 15.38 9.78
CA ILE A 348 8.34 13.99 9.64
C ILE A 348 9.40 13.14 8.93
N LEU A 349 9.94 13.64 7.82
CA LEU A 349 11.00 12.98 7.07
C LEU A 349 12.26 12.76 7.91
N TYR A 350 12.69 13.76 8.66
CA TYR A 350 13.85 13.64 9.55
C TYR A 350 13.62 12.57 10.63
N GLN A 351 12.41 12.51 11.21
CA GLN A 351 12.06 11.48 12.17
C GLN A 351 12.01 10.08 11.52
N GLN A 352 11.48 9.94 10.30
CA GLN A 352 11.48 8.68 9.56
C GLN A 352 12.90 8.24 9.18
N GLN A 353 13.77 9.17 8.80
CA GLN A 353 15.17 8.89 8.49
C GLN A 353 15.93 8.30 9.68
N GLN A 354 15.62 8.76 10.91
CA GLN A 354 16.23 8.20 12.12
C GLN A 354 15.80 6.76 12.42
N THR A 355 14.67 6.31 11.86
CA THR A 355 14.16 4.94 12.03
C THR A 355 14.58 4.01 10.89
N LEU A 356 15.29 4.52 9.87
CA LEU A 356 15.85 3.68 8.82
C LEU A 356 16.99 2.81 9.39
N PRO A 357 17.14 1.57 8.88
CA PRO A 357 18.35 0.81 9.14
C PRO A 357 19.59 1.59 8.68
N SER A 358 20.65 1.52 9.47
CA SER A 358 21.91 2.16 9.14
C SER A 358 22.56 1.52 7.90
N ALA A 359 23.40 2.28 7.20
CA ALA A 359 24.11 1.78 6.02
C ALA A 359 24.96 0.52 6.35
N ASP A 360 25.55 0.49 7.55
CA ASP A 360 26.32 -0.66 8.03
C ASP A 360 25.43 -1.89 8.26
N GLU A 361 24.21 -1.73 8.76
CA GLU A 361 23.24 -2.84 8.90
C GLU A 361 22.80 -3.38 7.53
N LEU A 362 22.67 -2.51 6.52
CA LEU A 362 22.33 -2.88 5.14
C LEU A 362 23.48 -3.64 4.44
N GLU A 363 24.72 -3.23 4.64
CA GLU A 363 25.90 -3.94 4.13
C GLU A 363 26.03 -5.33 4.77
N ASN A 364 25.90 -5.41 6.09
CA ASN A 364 25.90 -6.67 6.83
C ASN A 364 24.79 -7.61 6.36
N MET A 365 23.60 -7.09 6.06
CA MET A 365 22.50 -7.91 5.54
C MET A 365 22.78 -8.42 4.12
N THR A 366 23.40 -7.61 3.27
CA THR A 366 23.75 -8.02 1.90
C THR A 366 24.72 -9.21 1.91
N ASN A 367 25.73 -9.15 2.78
CA ASN A 367 26.65 -10.26 3.02
C ASN A 367 25.92 -11.48 3.58
N ARG A 368 25.03 -11.28 4.57
CA ARG A 368 24.22 -12.35 5.15
C ARG A 368 23.32 -13.05 4.13
N ILE A 369 22.75 -12.31 3.17
CA ILE A 369 21.95 -12.88 2.07
C ILE A 369 22.81 -13.78 1.18
N ALA A 370 24.03 -13.34 0.86
CA ALA A 370 24.95 -14.12 0.05
C ALA A 370 25.36 -15.42 0.77
N ASP A 371 25.70 -15.32 2.06
CA ASP A 371 26.04 -16.47 2.90
C ASP A 371 24.89 -17.47 2.99
N LEU A 372 23.66 -16.99 3.26
CA LEU A 372 22.47 -17.83 3.35
C LEU A 372 22.17 -18.57 2.04
N ARG A 373 22.41 -17.93 0.89
CA ARG A 373 22.22 -18.57 -0.43
C ARG A 373 23.26 -19.68 -0.67
N LEU A 374 24.50 -19.47 -0.23
CA LEU A 374 25.54 -20.48 -0.29
C LEU A 374 25.22 -21.66 0.63
N GLU A 375 24.88 -21.41 1.89
CA GLU A 375 24.47 -22.44 2.86
C GLU A 375 23.24 -23.22 2.34
N GLN A 376 22.27 -22.53 1.74
CA GLN A 376 21.10 -23.17 1.12
C GLN A 376 21.48 -24.08 -0.04
N PHE A 377 22.41 -23.65 -0.90
CA PHE A 377 22.90 -24.46 -2.01
C PHE A 377 23.61 -25.72 -1.50
N GLU A 378 24.49 -25.59 -0.51
CA GLU A 378 25.23 -26.69 0.07
C GLU A 378 24.31 -27.71 0.75
N VAL A 379 23.35 -27.24 1.57
CA VAL A 379 22.39 -28.14 2.25
C VAL A 379 21.51 -28.87 1.24
N ASN A 380 21.05 -28.20 0.19
CA ASN A 380 20.29 -28.86 -0.88
C ASN A 380 21.13 -29.90 -1.61
N GLN A 381 22.40 -29.61 -1.92
CA GLN A 381 23.30 -30.55 -2.57
C GLN A 381 23.56 -31.78 -1.70
N GLN A 382 23.82 -31.59 -0.39
CA GLN A 382 23.99 -32.68 0.56
C GLN A 382 22.75 -33.55 0.63
N ARG A 383 21.58 -32.93 0.76
CA ARG A 383 20.29 -33.64 0.81
C ARG A 383 20.04 -34.45 -0.46
N ASP A 384 20.27 -33.87 -1.63
CA ASP A 384 20.04 -34.55 -2.91
C ASP A 384 21.02 -35.71 -3.13
N ALA A 385 22.28 -35.55 -2.72
CA ALA A 385 23.27 -36.63 -2.73
C ALA A 385 22.87 -37.80 -1.80
N LEU A 386 22.34 -37.48 -0.60
CA LEU A 386 21.85 -38.48 0.35
C LEU A 386 20.64 -39.24 -0.23
N PHE A 387 19.62 -38.54 -0.77
CA PHE A 387 18.46 -39.17 -1.39
C PHE A 387 18.80 -40.04 -2.61
N GLN A 388 19.75 -39.61 -3.46
CA GLN A 388 20.19 -40.42 -4.59
C GLN A 388 20.91 -41.69 -4.14
N SER A 389 21.72 -41.60 -3.08
CA SER A 389 22.43 -42.75 -2.52
C SER A 389 21.49 -43.78 -1.88
N ASP A 390 20.43 -43.31 -1.21
CA ASP A 390 19.40 -44.16 -0.62
C ASP A 390 18.50 -44.81 -1.69
N ALA A 391 18.07 -44.05 -2.69
CA ALA A 391 17.24 -44.56 -3.78
C ALA A 391 17.99 -45.62 -4.60
N PHE A 392 19.27 -45.38 -4.90
CA PHE A 392 20.12 -46.34 -5.59
C PHE A 392 20.30 -47.64 -4.78
N ARG A 393 20.48 -47.54 -3.46
CA ARG A 393 20.63 -48.71 -2.59
C ARG A 393 19.35 -49.49 -2.33
N GLN A 394 18.20 -48.82 -2.19
CA GLN A 394 16.92 -49.53 -2.16
C GLN A 394 16.65 -50.29 -3.45
N GLN A 395 17.03 -49.72 -4.61
CA GLN A 395 16.83 -50.38 -5.89
C GLN A 395 17.76 -51.60 -6.08
N THR A 396 19.00 -51.52 -5.63
CA THR A 396 19.92 -52.67 -5.64
C THR A 396 19.54 -53.73 -4.60
N GLY A 397 19.10 -53.33 -3.41
CA GLY A 397 18.56 -54.22 -2.37
C GLY A 397 17.29 -54.97 -2.80
N ARG A 398 16.33 -54.29 -3.43
CA ARG A 398 15.14 -54.96 -4.00
C ARG A 398 15.49 -55.92 -5.14
N ARG A 399 16.46 -55.56 -6.00
CA ARG A 399 16.93 -56.41 -7.10
C ARG A 399 17.67 -57.66 -6.60
N SER A 400 18.45 -57.55 -5.52
CA SER A 400 19.11 -58.71 -4.91
C SER A 400 18.11 -59.63 -4.21
N HIS A 401 17.09 -59.08 -3.55
CA HIS A 401 16.01 -59.84 -2.91
C HIS A 401 15.10 -60.55 -3.95
N GLN A 402 14.77 -59.91 -5.07
CA GLN A 402 14.04 -60.56 -6.18
C GLN A 402 14.88 -61.66 -6.85
N ARG A 403 16.19 -61.47 -7.00
CA ARG A 403 17.10 -62.50 -7.53
C ARG A 403 17.26 -63.70 -6.58
N SER A 404 17.24 -63.48 -5.27
CA SER A 404 17.30 -64.57 -4.29
C SER A 404 15.99 -65.38 -4.27
N GLN A 405 14.82 -64.72 -4.36
CA GLN A 405 13.52 -65.39 -4.47
C GLN A 405 13.36 -66.18 -5.78
N GLN A 406 13.85 -65.66 -6.91
CA GLN A 406 13.88 -66.40 -8.19
C GLN A 406 14.82 -67.62 -8.15
N ARG A 407 15.97 -67.52 -7.48
CA ARG A 407 16.88 -68.66 -7.28
C ARG A 407 16.28 -69.72 -6.36
N SER A 408 15.60 -69.32 -5.28
CA SER A 408 14.90 -70.24 -4.37
C SER A 408 13.75 -70.97 -5.09
N SER A 409 12.95 -70.25 -5.88
CA SER A 409 11.85 -70.83 -6.66
C SER A 409 12.33 -71.81 -7.75
N ARG A 410 13.48 -71.54 -8.38
CA ARG A 410 14.11 -72.49 -9.34
C ARG A 410 14.66 -73.74 -8.66
N CYS A 411 15.10 -73.67 -7.41
CA CYS A 411 15.61 -74.82 -6.66
C CYS A 411 14.47 -75.78 -6.25
N VAL A 412 13.28 -75.23 -5.93
CA VAL A 412 12.09 -76.02 -5.57
C VAL A 412 11.50 -76.73 -6.80
N ILE A 413 11.56 -76.13 -7.99
CA ILE A 413 11.10 -76.75 -9.25
C ILE A 413 12.06 -77.86 -9.76
N ALA A 414 13.33 -77.83 -9.35
CA ALA A 414 14.32 -78.86 -9.71
C ALA A 414 14.37 -80.05 -8.73
N SER A 415 13.54 -80.04 -7.68
CA SER A 415 13.52 -81.04 -6.59
C SER A 415 12.19 -81.80 -6.46
N GLY A 416 11.29 -81.67 -7.43
CA GLY A 416 10.08 -82.49 -7.59
C GLY A 416 10.06 -83.11 -8.98
#